data_AF-A0AA38MG13-F1
#
_entry.id   AF-A0AA38MG13-F1
#
_cell.length_a   1.000
_cell.length_b   1.000
_cell.length_c   1.000
_cell.angle_alpha   90.00
_cell.angle_beta   90.00
_cell.angle_gamma   90.00
#
_symmetry.space_group_name_H-M   'P 1'
#
loop_
_entity.id
_entity.type
_entity.pdbx_description
1 polymer ?
#
loop_
_entity_poly.entity_id
_entity_poly.type
_entity_poly.pdbx_seq_one_letter_code
_entity_poly.pdbx_strand_id
1 'polypeptide(L)'
;MDKKTSKHQVLESNRHFTTTLYAVLAEAPGNVFFSPISVHALLSMSYQGAQGTTAEKFASTLKVPTAAAAAQGYNIVMNRLNSVPNVTLLNNG
;
A
#
# COMPACT_ATOMS: atom_id res chain seq x y z
N MET A 1 12.67 -9.83 -9.60
CA MET A 1 11.57 -9.07 -10.22
C MET A 1 12.12 -7.74 -10.71
N ASP A 2 11.74 -7.31 -11.91
CA ASP A 2 12.07 -5.97 -12.42
C ASP A 2 11.33 -4.88 -11.60
N LYS A 3 12.01 -3.75 -11.31
CA LYS A 3 11.47 -2.61 -10.54
C LYS A 3 10.19 -2.05 -11.17
N LYS A 4 10.07 -2.09 -12.49
CA LYS A 4 8.88 -1.60 -13.21
C LYS A 4 7.65 -2.45 -12.87
N THR A 5 7.82 -3.77 -12.81
CA THR A 5 6.77 -4.73 -12.44
C THR A 5 6.29 -4.54 -11.00
N SER A 6 7.22 -4.38 -10.03
CA SER A 6 6.86 -4.24 -8.61
C SER A 6 6.03 -2.97 -8.31
N LYS A 7 6.32 -1.86 -8.99
CA LYS A 7 5.55 -0.61 -8.85
C LYS A 7 4.13 -0.75 -9.40
N HIS A 8 4.01 -1.28 -10.63
CA HIS A 8 2.70 -1.49 -11.26
C HIS A 8 1.83 -2.43 -10.43
N GLN A 9 2.45 -3.47 -9.86
CA GLN A 9 1.77 -4.41 -8.99
C GLN A 9 1.18 -3.73 -7.76
N VAL A 10 1.97 -3.00 -6.95
CA VAL A 10 1.45 -2.34 -5.73
C VAL A 10 0.38 -1.31 -6.06
N LEU A 11 0.48 -0.59 -7.18
CA LEU A 11 -0.55 0.37 -7.59
C LEU A 11 -1.87 -0.30 -7.97
N GLU A 12 -1.83 -1.39 -8.74
CA GLU A 12 -3.06 -2.13 -9.09
C GLU A 12 -3.65 -2.83 -7.86
N SER A 13 -2.81 -3.42 -7.02
CA SER A 13 -3.20 -4.00 -5.75
C SER A 13 -3.84 -2.96 -4.82
N ASN A 14 -3.28 -1.75 -4.74
CA ASN A 14 -3.87 -0.64 -3.98
C ASN A 14 -5.21 -0.21 -4.58
N ARG A 15 -5.36 -0.17 -5.91
CA ARG A 15 -6.63 0.14 -6.58
C ARG A 15 -7.72 -0.86 -6.20
N HIS A 16 -7.42 -2.16 -6.30
CA HIS A 16 -8.36 -3.21 -5.91
C HIS A 16 -8.73 -3.11 -4.42
N PHE A 17 -7.73 -3.01 -3.55
CA PHE A 17 -7.93 -2.84 -2.11
C PHE A 17 -8.82 -1.63 -1.78
N THR A 18 -8.61 -0.50 -2.46
CA THR A 18 -9.39 0.73 -2.28
C THR A 18 -10.87 0.49 -2.57
N THR A 19 -11.19 -0.15 -3.70
CA THR A 19 -12.58 -0.43 -4.09
C THR A 19 -13.24 -1.37 -3.08
N THR A 20 -12.53 -2.41 -2.64
CA THR A 20 -13.05 -3.34 -1.62
C THR A 20 -13.27 -2.64 -0.27
N LEU A 21 -12.32 -1.84 0.19
CA LEU A 21 -12.43 -1.12 1.46
C LEU A 21 -13.55 -0.07 1.42
N TYR A 22 -13.67 0.67 0.32
CA TYR A 22 -14.76 1.64 0.15
C TYR A 22 -16.11 0.95 0.19
N ALA A 23 -16.27 -0.21 -0.47
CA ALA A 23 -17.53 -0.95 -0.45
C ALA A 23 -17.96 -1.32 0.98
N VAL A 24 -17.01 -1.77 1.82
CA VAL A 24 -17.27 -2.08 3.24
C VAL A 24 -17.58 -0.81 4.03
N LEU A 25 -16.83 0.27 3.86
CA LEU A 25 -17.05 1.52 4.60
C LEU A 25 -18.37 2.21 4.22
N ALA A 26 -18.80 2.08 2.97
CA ALA A 26 -20.03 2.67 2.44
C ALA A 26 -21.31 1.94 2.89
N GLU A 27 -21.19 0.78 3.55
CA GLU A 27 -22.34 0.12 4.19
C GLU A 27 -22.88 0.95 5.37
N ALA A 28 -22.02 1.74 6.01
CA ALA A 28 -22.43 2.67 7.06
C ALA A 28 -22.98 3.97 6.44
N PRO A 29 -24.11 4.50 6.96
CA PRO A 29 -24.65 5.76 6.48
C PRO A 29 -23.72 6.93 6.81
N GLY A 30 -23.51 7.83 5.85
CA GLY A 30 -22.70 9.04 6.01
C GLY A 30 -21.64 9.21 4.92
N ASN A 31 -20.77 10.19 5.11
CA ASN A 31 -19.67 10.46 4.18
C ASN A 31 -18.48 9.53 4.46
N VAL A 32 -17.93 8.91 3.41
CA VAL A 32 -16.72 8.09 3.49
C VAL A 32 -15.52 8.90 3.00
N PHE A 33 -14.51 9.06 3.86
CA PHE A 33 -13.25 9.74 3.52
C PHE A 33 -12.06 9.00 4.13
N PHE A 34 -11.10 8.59 3.29
CA PHE A 34 -9.87 7.93 3.74
C PHE A 34 -8.76 8.09 2.69
N SER A 35 -7.51 7.89 3.12
CA SER A 35 -6.34 7.82 2.22
C SER A 35 -6.02 6.35 1.91
N PRO A 36 -6.32 5.85 0.70
CA PRO A 36 -6.15 4.42 0.42
C PRO A 36 -4.69 3.98 0.46
N ILE A 37 -3.80 4.81 -0.08
CA ILE A 37 -2.36 4.53 -0.13
C ILE A 37 -1.75 4.48 1.27
N SER A 38 -2.21 5.32 2.21
CA SER A 38 -1.73 5.31 3.59
C SER A 38 -2.12 4.02 4.30
N VAL A 39 -3.38 3.60 4.17
CA VAL A 39 -3.87 2.36 4.79
C VAL A 39 -3.15 1.14 4.20
N HIS A 40 -3.04 1.06 2.87
CA HIS A 40 -2.37 -0.05 2.21
C HIS A 40 -0.87 -0.12 2.55
N ALA A 41 -0.19 1.03 2.69
CA ALA A 41 1.20 1.09 3.14
C ALA A 41 1.40 0.60 4.59
N LEU A 42 0.57 1.06 5.53
CA LEU A 42 0.62 0.63 6.94
C LEU A 42 0.42 -0.88 7.08
N LEU A 43 -0.56 -1.43 6.36
CA LEU A 43 -0.81 -2.88 6.36
C LEU A 43 0.32 -3.65 5.66
N SER A 44 0.93 -3.08 4.61
CA SER A 44 2.11 -3.68 3.97
C SER A 44 3.34 -3.72 4.89
N MET A 45 3.50 -2.72 5.77
CA MET A 45 4.52 -2.76 6.83
C MET A 45 4.20 -3.83 7.87
N SER A 46 2.93 -3.91 8.29
CA SER A 46 2.47 -4.93 9.24
C SER A 46 2.64 -6.35 8.70
N TYR A 47 2.44 -6.55 7.39
CA TYR A 47 2.65 -7.83 6.71
C TYR A 47 4.09 -8.34 6.86
N GLN A 48 5.10 -7.46 6.95
CA GLN A 48 6.50 -7.89 7.10
C GLN A 48 6.77 -8.64 8.41
N GLY A 49 5.99 -8.38 9.47
CA GLY A 49 6.10 -9.08 10.75
C GLY A 49 5.15 -10.28 10.89
N ALA A 50 4.26 -10.51 9.91
CA ALA A 50 3.25 -11.56 9.99
C ALA A 50 3.81 -12.93 9.57
N GLN A 51 3.26 -14.00 10.14
CA GLN A 51 3.63 -15.38 9.82
C GLN A 51 2.38 -16.26 9.67
N GLY A 52 2.54 -17.42 9.03
CA GLY A 52 1.49 -18.42 8.84
C GLY A 52 0.20 -17.84 8.26
N THR A 53 -0.93 -18.19 8.88
CA THR A 53 -2.27 -17.76 8.44
C THR A 53 -2.46 -16.25 8.44
N THR A 54 -1.76 -15.51 9.31
CA THR A 54 -1.81 -14.04 9.33
C THR A 54 -1.14 -13.46 8.09
N ALA A 55 0.01 -13.99 7.70
CA ALA A 55 0.71 -13.61 6.48
C ALA A 55 -0.15 -13.88 5.24
N GLU A 56 -0.83 -15.03 5.19
CA GLU A 56 -1.75 -15.39 4.09
C GLU A 56 -2.93 -14.41 3.96
N LYS A 57 -3.53 -14.00 5.09
CA LYS A 57 -4.58 -12.98 5.11
C LYS A 57 -4.09 -11.65 4.56
N PHE A 58 -2.91 -11.19 4.99
CA PHE A 58 -2.31 -9.97 4.44
C PHE A 58 -2.07 -10.07 2.93
N ALA A 59 -1.51 -11.18 2.44
CA ALA A 59 -1.30 -11.40 1.00
C ALA A 59 -2.61 -11.29 0.21
N SER A 60 -3.67 -11.95 0.71
CA SER A 60 -4.99 -11.97 0.07
C SER A 60 -5.69 -10.61 0.09
N THR A 61 -5.65 -9.90 1.22
CA THR A 61 -6.29 -8.59 1.38
C THR A 61 -5.55 -7.51 0.60
N LEU A 62 -4.23 -7.47 0.71
CA LEU A 62 -3.39 -6.47 0.04
C LEU A 62 -3.19 -6.76 -1.45
N LYS A 63 -3.57 -7.95 -1.92
CA LYS A 63 -3.39 -8.42 -3.30
C LYS A 63 -1.93 -8.36 -3.76
N VAL A 64 -0.99 -8.66 -2.85
CA VAL A 64 0.45 -8.69 -3.12
C VAL A 64 1.00 -10.08 -2.78
N PRO A 65 1.89 -10.65 -3.61
CA PRO A 65 2.28 -12.05 -3.52
C PRO A 65 3.16 -12.33 -2.30
N THR A 66 3.98 -11.36 -1.88
CA THR A 66 4.88 -11.48 -0.73
C THR A 66 5.06 -10.14 -0.02
N ALA A 67 5.42 -10.19 1.26
CA ALA A 67 5.80 -9.01 2.03
C ALA A 67 6.98 -8.26 1.39
N ALA A 68 7.95 -8.99 0.82
CA ALA A 68 9.07 -8.39 0.10
C ALA A 68 8.63 -7.61 -1.15
N ALA A 69 7.67 -8.14 -1.93
CA ALA A 69 7.13 -7.44 -3.08
C ALA A 69 6.40 -6.15 -2.67
N ALA A 70 5.65 -6.20 -1.57
CA ALA A 70 4.98 -5.04 -1.00
C ALA A 70 6.00 -3.95 -0.58
N ALA A 71 7.04 -4.34 0.18
CA ALA A 71 8.09 -3.43 0.62
C ALA A 71 8.84 -2.78 -0.54
N GLN A 72 9.23 -3.56 -1.56
CA GLN A 72 9.93 -3.05 -2.74
C GLN A 72 9.06 -2.07 -3.54
N GLY A 73 7.78 -2.40 -3.76
CA GLY A 73 6.86 -1.52 -4.48
C GLY A 73 6.62 -0.22 -3.72
N TYR A 74 6.44 -0.27 -2.41
CA TYR A 74 6.26 0.93 -1.59
C TYR A 74 7.49 1.81 -1.50
N ASN A 75 8.70 1.24 -1.44
CA ASN A 75 9.93 2.02 -1.53
C ASN A 75 9.96 2.85 -2.84
N ILE A 76 9.61 2.23 -3.98
CA ILE A 76 9.55 2.93 -5.27
C ILE A 76 8.47 4.01 -5.28
N VAL A 77 7.28 3.72 -4.76
CA VAL A 77 6.15 4.65 -4.73
C VAL A 77 6.46 5.86 -3.84
N MET A 78 6.95 5.63 -2.62
CA MET A 78 7.28 6.68 -1.66
C MET A 78 8.44 7.56 -2.14
N ASN A 79 9.49 6.97 -2.75
CA ASN A 79 10.55 7.75 -3.36
C ASN A 79 10.04 8.67 -4.47
N ARG A 80 9.07 8.21 -5.28
CA ARG A 80 8.43 9.05 -6.31
C ARG A 80 7.59 10.17 -5.73
N LEU A 81 6.83 9.91 -4.66
CA LEU A 81 6.04 10.93 -3.97
C LEU A 81 6.96 12.00 -3.33
N ASN A 82 8.10 11.59 -2.80
CA ASN A 82 9.11 12.49 -2.24
C ASN A 82 9.95 13.21 -3.31
N SER A 83 9.94 12.74 -4.56
CA SER A 83 10.66 13.34 -5.69
C SER A 83 9.79 14.28 -6.54
N VAL A 84 8.59 14.64 -6.07
CA VAL A 84 7.76 15.65 -6.73
C VAL A 84 8.44 17.01 -6.54
N PRO A 85 8.81 17.74 -7.61
CA PRO A 85 9.45 19.05 -7.48
C PRO A 85 8.56 20.00 -6.66
N ASN A 86 9.18 20.75 -5.74
CA ASN A 86 8.58 21.73 -4.81
C ASN A 86 8.10 21.25 -3.44
N VAL A 87 8.47 20.04 -2.98
CA VAL A 87 8.42 19.68 -1.55
C VAL A 87 9.80 19.36 -1.01
N THR A 88 10.50 20.40 -0.55
CA THR A 88 11.70 20.26 0.27
C THR A 88 11.28 19.83 1.67
N LEU A 89 11.32 18.52 1.95
CA LEU A 89 11.37 18.08 3.34
C LEU A 89 12.77 18.40 3.85
N LEU A 90 12.88 19.41 4.71
CA LEU A 90 14.13 19.81 5.35
C LEU A 90 14.71 18.59 6.08
N ASN A 91 15.75 18.00 5.48
CA ASN A 91 16.57 16.97 6.07
C ASN A 91 17.51 17.65 7.06
N ASN A 92 17.14 17.71 8.34
CA ASN A 92 18.08 18.04 9.41
C ASN A 92 18.91 16.78 9.69
N GLY A 93 20.24 16.94 9.60
CA GLY A 93 21.22 15.87 9.71
C GLY A 93 21.43 15.32 11.12
#